data_AF-A0A976DHU3-F1
#
_entry.id   AF-A0A976DHU3-F1
#
_cell.length_a   1.000
_cell.length_b   1.000
_cell.length_c   1.000
_cell.angle_alpha   90.00
_cell.angle_beta   90.00
_cell.angle_gamma   90.00
#
_symmetry.space_group_name_H-M   'P 1'
#
loop_
_entity.id
_entity.type
_entity.pdbx_description
1 polymer ?
#
loop_
_entity_poly.entity_id
_entity_poly.type
_entity_poly.pdbx_seq_one_letter_code
_entity_poly.pdbx_strand_id
1 'polypeptide(L)'
;MEEHTVVSSKGQVVIPKALREAFGWEHGTRLTVAVDESGIVLRTAPTKKARVEAIAKGLQSLSGMLGQAQNSPAITDDDIATIVRARALARNSVRGIVKAKGRP
;
A
#
# COMPACT_ATOMS: atom_id res chain seq x y z
N MET A 1 0.18 -23.25 -8.49
CA MET A 1 -0.86 -24.28 -8.40
C MET A 1 -2.13 -23.65 -8.95
N GLU A 2 -2.67 -24.21 -10.01
CA GLU A 2 -3.88 -23.71 -10.68
C GLU A 2 -4.98 -24.74 -10.45
N GLU A 3 -6.17 -24.29 -10.06
CA GLU A 3 -7.30 -25.16 -9.73
C GLU A 3 -8.57 -24.55 -10.31
N HIS A 4 -9.33 -25.36 -11.06
CA HIS A 4 -10.53 -24.88 -11.75
C HIS A 4 -11.77 -25.12 -10.91
N THR A 5 -12.66 -24.14 -10.87
CA THR A 5 -13.97 -24.25 -10.22
C THR A 5 -15.04 -23.64 -11.11
N VAL A 6 -16.26 -24.15 -10.99
CA VAL A 6 -17.40 -23.66 -11.77
C VAL A 6 -18.12 -22.55 -11.03
N VAL A 7 -18.61 -21.59 -11.81
CA VAL A 7 -19.53 -20.57 -11.31
C VAL A 7 -20.92 -21.21 -11.22
N SER A 8 -21.56 -21.15 -10.05
CA SER A 8 -22.92 -21.65 -9.87
C SER A 8 -23.94 -20.77 -10.62
N SER A 9 -25.18 -21.26 -10.76
CA SER A 9 -26.28 -20.49 -11.36
C SER A 9 -26.57 -19.16 -10.67
N LYS A 10 -26.12 -19.00 -9.41
CA LYS A 10 -26.25 -17.76 -8.62
C LYS A 10 -24.99 -16.88 -8.69
N GLY A 11 -24.04 -17.19 -9.55
CA GLY A 11 -22.78 -16.45 -9.64
C GLY A 11 -21.79 -16.75 -8.51
N GLN A 12 -21.99 -17.82 -7.74
CA GLN A 12 -21.10 -18.17 -6.62
C GLN A 12 -19.95 -19.02 -7.14
N VAL A 13 -18.73 -18.73 -6.67
CA VAL A 13 -17.55 -19.55 -6.93
C VAL A 13 -17.13 -20.22 -5.63
N VAL A 14 -16.88 -21.53 -5.69
CA VAL A 14 -16.39 -22.28 -4.52
C VAL A 14 -14.87 -22.16 -4.49
N ILE A 15 -14.31 -21.63 -3.40
CA ILE A 15 -12.85 -21.61 -3.22
C ILE A 15 -12.40 -23.00 -2.72
N PRO A 16 -11.48 -23.67 -3.45
CA PRO A 16 -10.94 -24.96 -3.04
C PRO A 16 -10.33 -24.94 -1.65
N LYS A 17 -10.36 -26.10 -0.98
CA LYS A 17 -9.91 -26.25 0.42
C LYS A 17 -8.45 -25.81 0.60
N ALA A 18 -7.56 -26.23 -0.29
CA ALA A 18 -6.13 -25.90 -0.20
C ALA A 18 -5.87 -24.39 -0.25
N LEU A 19 -6.60 -23.66 -1.12
CA LEU A 19 -6.50 -22.20 -1.18
C LEU A 19 -7.09 -21.54 0.07
N ARG A 20 -8.23 -22.03 0.57
CA ARG A 20 -8.81 -21.50 1.82
C ARG A 20 -7.85 -21.63 2.99
N GLU A 21 -7.21 -22.79 3.16
CA GLU A 21 -6.24 -23.02 4.24
C GLU A 21 -4.99 -22.15 4.09
N ALA A 22 -4.45 -22.02 2.87
CA ALA A 22 -3.28 -21.18 2.60
C ALA A 22 -3.51 -19.69 2.93
N PHE A 23 -4.73 -19.19 2.72
CA PHE A 23 -5.11 -17.81 3.03
C PHE A 23 -5.81 -17.66 4.39
N GLY A 24 -5.99 -18.74 5.15
CA GLY A 24 -6.68 -18.74 6.46
C GLY A 24 -8.16 -18.34 6.37
N TRP A 25 -8.82 -18.64 5.25
CA TRP A 25 -10.23 -18.30 5.02
C TRP A 25 -11.17 -19.34 5.61
N GLU A 26 -11.65 -19.03 6.80
CA GLU A 26 -12.71 -19.77 7.49
C GLU A 26 -14.11 -19.33 7.07
N HIS A 27 -15.11 -20.12 7.45
CA HIS A 27 -16.51 -19.75 7.24
C HIS A 27 -16.82 -18.38 7.85
N GLY A 28 -17.50 -17.52 7.08
CA GLY A 28 -17.81 -16.14 7.50
C GLY A 28 -16.67 -15.13 7.28
N THR A 29 -15.50 -15.57 6.80
CA THR A 29 -14.43 -14.64 6.37
C THR A 29 -14.96 -13.73 5.26
N ARG A 30 -14.85 -12.42 5.49
CA ARG A 30 -15.22 -11.42 4.49
C ARG A 30 -14.08 -11.21 3.52
N LEU A 31 -14.39 -11.23 2.23
CA LEU A 31 -13.44 -10.97 1.16
C LEU A 31 -13.81 -9.69 0.43
N THR A 32 -12.79 -8.94 0.03
CA THR A 32 -12.88 -7.82 -0.90
C THR A 32 -12.65 -8.37 -2.30
N VAL A 33 -13.57 -8.07 -3.21
CA VAL A 33 -13.48 -8.42 -4.62
C VAL A 33 -13.06 -7.17 -5.38
N ALA A 34 -11.97 -7.25 -6.14
CA ALA A 34 -11.48 -6.16 -6.98
C ALA A 34 -11.22 -6.67 -8.40
N VAL A 35 -11.32 -5.77 -9.38
CA VAL A 35 -10.94 -6.05 -10.78
C VAL A 35 -9.48 -5.64 -10.96
N ASP A 36 -8.74 -6.48 -11.66
CA ASP A 36 -7.38 -6.26 -12.12
C ASP A 36 -7.29 -6.52 -13.63
N GLU A 37 -6.18 -6.15 -14.27
CA GLU A 37 -6.02 -6.19 -15.73
C GLU A 37 -6.29 -7.57 -16.35
N SER A 38 -5.98 -8.64 -15.59
CA SER A 38 -6.15 -10.02 -16.04
C SER A 38 -7.34 -10.75 -15.43
N GLY A 39 -8.13 -10.11 -14.55
CA GLY A 39 -9.26 -10.78 -13.92
C GLY A 39 -9.72 -10.22 -12.58
N ILE A 40 -10.13 -11.11 -11.67
CA ILE A 40 -10.66 -10.74 -10.36
C ILE A 40 -9.68 -11.15 -9.29
N VAL A 41 -9.38 -10.20 -8.38
CA VAL A 41 -8.53 -10.42 -7.22
C VAL A 41 -9.38 -10.45 -5.95
N LEU A 42 -9.24 -11.53 -5.19
CA LEU A 42 -9.85 -11.69 -3.87
C LEU A 42 -8.82 -11.39 -2.78
N ARG A 43 -9.19 -10.53 -1.83
CA ARG A 43 -8.34 -10.20 -0.67
C ARG A 43 -9.14 -10.30 0.61
N THR A 44 -8.53 -10.68 1.72
CA THR A 44 -9.18 -10.63 3.04
C THR A 44 -9.64 -9.21 3.33
N ALA A 45 -10.93 -9.01 3.59
CA ALA A 45 -11.45 -7.70 3.92
C ALA A 45 -10.97 -7.29 5.32
N PRO A 46 -10.54 -6.03 5.50
CA PRO A 46 -10.13 -5.54 6.81
C PRO A 46 -11.30 -5.63 7.79
N THR A 47 -11.02 -6.12 9.00
CA THR A 47 -12.01 -6.11 10.07
C THR A 47 -12.32 -4.66 10.48
N LYS A 48 -13.51 -4.43 11.07
CA LYS A 48 -13.86 -3.10 11.60
C LYS A 48 -12.80 -2.59 12.56
N LYS A 49 -12.29 -3.47 13.44
CA LYS A 49 -11.22 -3.17 14.39
C LYS A 49 -9.93 -2.75 13.68
N ALA A 50 -9.46 -3.54 12.71
CA ALA A 50 -8.27 -3.20 11.94
C ALA A 50 -8.41 -1.88 11.18
N ARG A 51 -9.62 -1.57 10.67
CA ARG A 51 -9.90 -0.29 10.01
C ARG A 51 -9.84 0.88 10.98
N VAL A 52 -10.44 0.75 12.16
CA VAL A 52 -10.40 1.80 13.21
C VAL A 52 -8.95 2.03 13.67
N GLU A 53 -8.19 0.95 13.91
CA GLU A 53 -6.78 1.05 14.28
C GLU A 53 -5.93 1.73 13.20
N ALA A 54 -6.16 1.41 11.92
CA ALA A 54 -5.47 2.05 10.81
C ALA A 54 -5.75 3.57 10.76
N ILE A 55 -7.02 3.96 10.95
CA ILE A 55 -7.42 5.38 11.01
C ILE A 55 -6.76 6.07 12.21
N ALA A 56 -6.78 5.43 13.39
CA ALA A 56 -6.18 5.97 14.59
C ALA A 56 -4.67 6.21 14.42
N LYS A 57 -3.94 5.23 13.84
CA LYS A 57 -2.51 5.37 13.53
C LYS A 57 -2.24 6.48 12.52
N GLY A 58 -3.08 6.60 11.48
CA GLY A 58 -2.99 7.68 10.50
C GLY A 58 -3.14 9.05 11.15
N LEU A 59 -4.13 9.23 12.02
CA LEU A 59 -4.37 10.48 12.73
C LEU A 59 -3.25 10.83 13.71
N GLN A 60 -2.71 9.85 14.44
CA GLN A 60 -1.56 10.04 15.32
C GLN A 60 -0.31 10.48 14.53
N SER A 61 -0.09 9.90 13.36
CA SER A 61 1.04 10.26 12.49
C SER A 61 0.90 11.70 11.98
N LEU A 62 -0.28 12.09 11.52
CA LEU A 62 -0.57 13.45 11.09
C LEU A 62 -0.42 14.47 12.23
N SER A 63 -0.93 14.13 13.41
CA SER A 63 -0.79 14.96 14.61
C SER A 63 0.70 15.19 14.96
N GLY A 64 1.51 14.14 14.91
CA GLY A 64 2.96 14.24 15.10
C GLY A 64 3.62 15.15 14.06
N MET A 65 3.28 15.01 12.78
CA MET A 65 3.81 15.86 11.71
C MET A 65 3.42 17.33 11.88
N LEU A 66 2.18 17.62 12.27
CA LEU A 66 1.70 18.97 12.55
C LEU A 66 2.39 19.60 13.76
N GLY A 67 2.63 18.82 14.83
CA GLY A 67 3.39 19.29 15.98
C GLY A 67 4.85 19.63 15.64
N GLN A 68 5.49 18.84 14.77
CA GLN A 68 6.83 19.16 14.25
C GLN A 68 6.81 20.41 13.36
N ALA A 69 5.76 20.59 12.55
CA ALA A 69 5.61 21.78 11.70
C ALA A 69 5.41 23.05 12.52
N GLN A 70 4.66 23.00 13.64
CA GLN A 70 4.51 24.14 14.56
C GLN A 70 5.82 24.55 15.23
N ASN A 71 6.70 23.58 15.51
CA ASN A 71 8.02 23.83 16.11
C ASN A 71 9.13 24.08 15.07
N SER A 72 8.80 24.08 13.78
CA SER A 72 9.75 24.40 12.72
C SER A 72 9.82 25.91 12.51
N PRO A 73 11.01 26.47 12.23
CA PRO A 73 11.13 27.88 11.86
C PRO A 73 10.21 28.19 10.68
N ALA A 74 9.56 29.35 10.70
CA ALA A 74 8.85 29.84 9.52
C ALA A 74 9.87 29.99 8.38
N ILE A 75 9.69 29.19 7.33
CA ILE A 75 10.50 29.27 6.11
C ILE A 75 9.71 30.02 5.05
N THR A 76 10.41 30.82 4.26
CA THR A 76 9.81 31.57 3.15
C THR A 76 9.68 30.70 1.90
N ASP A 77 8.88 31.14 0.92
CA ASP A 77 8.73 30.42 -0.35
C ASP A 77 10.08 30.28 -1.10
N ASP A 78 11.00 31.23 -0.94
CA ASP A 78 12.35 31.19 -1.50
C ASP A 78 13.24 30.12 -0.83
N ASP A 79 13.08 29.93 0.48
CA ASP A 79 13.77 28.87 1.23
C ASP A 79 13.29 27.49 0.77
N ILE A 80 11.99 27.33 0.55
CA ILE A 80 11.40 26.09 0.03
C ILE A 80 11.97 25.77 -1.36
N ALA A 81 12.00 26.75 -2.26
CA ALA A 81 12.54 26.58 -3.61
C ALA A 81 14.02 26.15 -3.58
N THR A 82 14.80 26.74 -2.68
CA THR A 82 16.22 26.43 -2.49
C THR A 82 16.42 25.00 -1.98
N ILE A 83 15.67 24.59 -0.96
CA ILE A 83 15.73 23.24 -0.38
C ILE A 83 15.31 22.17 -1.40
N VAL A 84 14.24 22.40 -2.15
CA VAL A 84 13.75 21.45 -3.16
C VAL A 84 14.76 21.26 -4.28
N ARG A 85 15.37 22.36 -4.77
CA ARG A 85 16.44 22.31 -5.78
C ARG A 85 17.66 21.55 -5.27
N ALA A 86 18.13 21.85 -4.07
CA ALA A 86 19.25 21.13 -3.46
C ALA A 86 18.96 19.63 -3.28
N ARG A 87 17.75 19.26 -2.86
CA ARG A 87 17.35 17.86 -2.68
C ARG A 87 17.17 17.12 -4.01
N ALA A 88 16.73 17.80 -5.07
CA ALA A 88 16.65 17.23 -6.42
C ALA A 88 18.04 16.89 -6.98
N LEU A 89 19.02 17.78 -6.78
CA LEU A 89 20.42 17.57 -7.18
C LEU A 89 21.05 16.38 -6.44
N ALA A 90 20.86 16.31 -5.11
CA ALA A 90 21.41 15.21 -4.29
C ALA A 90 20.85 13.83 -4.70
N ARG A 91 19.56 13.72 -5.00
CA ARG A 91 18.97 12.45 -5.47
C ARG A 91 19.46 12.06 -6.88
N ASN A 92 19.73 13.02 -7.74
CA ASN A 92 20.18 12.75 -9.10
C ASN A 92 21.65 12.27 -9.14
N SER A 93 22.51 12.81 -8.27
CA SER A 93 23.91 12.35 -8.14
C SER A 93 24.03 10.93 -7.59
N VAL A 94 23.16 10.52 -6.65
CA VAL A 94 23.15 9.13 -6.12
C VAL A 94 22.70 8.13 -7.20
N ARG A 95 21.76 8.51 -8.07
CA ARG A 95 21.30 7.64 -9.17
C ARG A 95 22.32 7.51 -10.31
N GLY A 96 23.21 8.49 -10.47
CA GLY A 96 24.31 8.46 -11.44
C GLY A 96 25.45 7.49 -11.09
N ILE A 97 25.76 7.32 -9.80
CA ILE A 97 26.85 6.43 -9.35
C ILE A 97 26.48 4.94 -9.50
N VAL A 98 25.21 4.58 -9.30
CA VAL A 98 24.76 3.18 -9.44
C VAL A 98 24.73 2.73 -10.91
N LYS A 99 24.57 3.65 -11.87
CA LYS A 99 24.56 3.31 -13.31
C LYS A 99 25.98 3.14 -13.89
N ALA A 100 27.02 3.65 -13.23
CA ALA A 100 28.40 3.57 -13.71
C ALA A 100 29.15 2.28 -13.30
N LYS A 101 28.58 1.45 -12.40
CA LYS A 101 29.26 0.26 -11.85
C LYS A 101 28.62 -1.08 -12.22
N GLY A 102 27.81 -1.14 -13.28
CA GLY A 102 27.18 -2.37 -13.71
C GLY A 102 26.86 -2.42 -15.21
N ARG A 103 27.77 -3.08 -15.95
CA ARG A 103 27.57 -3.93 -17.16
C ARG A 103 28.56 -3.59 -18.29
N PRO A 104 29.07 -4.57 -19.06
CA PRO A 104 29.25 -6.00 -18.80
C PRO A 104 30.69 -6.36 -18.39
#